data_AF-A0A9N7Y4T3-F1
#
_entry.id   AF-A0A9N7Y4T3-F1
#
_cell.length_a   1.000
_cell.length_b   1.000
_cell.length_c   1.000
_cell.angle_alpha   90.00
_cell.angle_beta   90.00
_cell.angle_gamma   90.00
#
_symmetry.space_group_name_H-M   'P 1'
#
loop_
_entity.id
_entity.type
_entity.pdbx_description
1 polymer ?
#
loop_
_entity_poly.entity_id
_entity_poly.type
_entity_poly.pdbx_seq_one_letter_code
_entity_poly.pdbx_strand_id
1 'polypeptide(L)'
;ILGDTITPYNADDSESFKTMVQFECRGLEPVDFYPQAGFAAQGAESGTQFPEVNLLEKDWTDYDEKVNESVGIYEVTHKVIKC
;
A
#
# COMPACT_ATOMS: atom_id res chain seq x y z
N ILE A 1 -10.03 0.48 14.16
CA ILE A 1 -9.77 -0.08 12.81
C ILE A 1 -10.86 -1.09 12.53
N LEU A 2 -11.52 -1.02 11.39
CA LEU A 2 -12.49 -2.02 10.95
C LEU A 2 -11.76 -3.05 10.07
N GLY A 3 -11.39 -4.20 10.65
CA GLY A 3 -10.48 -5.16 10.00
C GLY A 3 -11.02 -5.78 8.72
N ASP A 4 -12.33 -5.92 8.62
CA ASP A 4 -13.08 -6.37 7.44
C ASP A 4 -13.05 -5.39 6.26
N THR A 5 -12.64 -4.15 6.49
CA THR A 5 -12.51 -3.11 5.46
C THR A 5 -11.12 -3.04 4.83
N ILE A 6 -10.17 -3.87 5.30
CA ILE A 6 -8.81 -3.88 4.78
C ILE A 6 -8.81 -4.51 3.38
N THR A 7 -8.41 -3.75 2.38
CA THR A 7 -8.32 -4.23 0.98
C THR A 7 -6.97 -3.90 0.36
N PRO A 8 -6.42 -4.78 -0.50
CA PRO A 8 -5.14 -4.54 -1.17
C PRO A 8 -5.24 -3.40 -2.18
N TYR A 9 -4.09 -2.81 -2.51
CA TYR A 9 -3.92 -1.90 -3.66
C TYR A 9 -3.27 -2.70 -4.80
N ASN A 10 -3.95 -2.83 -5.94
CA ASN A 10 -3.56 -3.67 -7.05
C ASN A 10 -3.07 -2.82 -8.24
N ALA A 11 -2.49 -3.48 -9.25
CA ALA A 11 -2.02 -2.80 -10.47
C ALA A 11 -3.12 -1.98 -11.17
N ASP A 12 -4.37 -2.46 -11.17
CA ASP A 12 -5.52 -1.75 -11.75
C ASP A 12 -5.90 -0.47 -10.99
N ASP A 13 -5.43 -0.31 -9.75
CA ASP A 13 -5.69 0.88 -8.93
C ASP A 13 -4.65 1.98 -9.14
N SER A 14 -3.57 1.68 -9.87
CA SER A 14 -2.38 2.53 -10.03
C SER A 14 -2.73 3.99 -10.37
N GLU A 15 -2.00 4.92 -9.75
CA GLU A 15 -2.16 6.37 -9.92
C GLU A 15 -3.53 6.92 -9.46
N SER A 16 -4.38 6.09 -8.87
CA SER A 16 -5.68 6.50 -8.33
C SER A 16 -5.76 6.32 -6.81
N PHE A 17 -6.60 7.13 -6.16
CA PHE A 17 -6.90 6.96 -4.75
C PHE A 17 -7.88 5.80 -4.56
N LYS A 18 -7.49 4.83 -3.72
CA LYS A 18 -8.35 3.74 -3.27
C LYS A 18 -8.43 3.71 -1.75
N THR A 19 -9.62 3.51 -1.22
CA THR A 19 -9.81 3.27 0.22
C THR A 19 -9.25 1.89 0.57
N MET A 20 -8.18 1.86 1.37
CA MET A 20 -7.55 0.60 1.80
C MET A 20 -8.01 0.13 3.18
N VAL A 21 -8.51 1.02 4.04
CA VAL A 21 -8.94 0.69 5.41
C VAL A 21 -9.88 1.78 5.93
N GLN A 22 -10.81 1.40 6.80
CA GLN A 22 -11.72 2.30 7.49
C GLN A 22 -11.53 2.24 9.02
N PHE A 23 -11.88 3.35 9.67
CA PHE A 23 -11.80 3.51 11.11
C PHE A 23 -13.14 3.98 11.66
N GLU A 24 -13.73 3.22 12.60
CA GLU A 24 -14.78 3.77 13.45
C GLU A 24 -14.14 4.73 14.46
N CYS A 25 -14.54 5.99 14.41
CA CYS A 25 -13.97 7.07 15.21
C CYS A 25 -14.93 7.48 16.32
N ARG A 26 -14.43 7.57 17.57
CA ARG A 26 -15.20 8.03 18.75
C ARG A 26 -14.41 9.11 19.49
N GLY A 27 -14.48 10.35 18.98
CA GLY A 27 -13.76 11.50 19.53
C GLY A 27 -12.26 11.54 19.18
N LEU A 28 -11.78 10.62 18.33
CA LEU A 28 -10.42 10.60 17.80
C LEU A 28 -10.49 10.24 16.31
N GLU A 29 -10.08 11.17 15.46
CA GLU A 29 -10.10 11.02 14.00
C GLU A 29 -8.66 11.07 13.46
N PRO A 30 -8.29 10.19 12.51
CA PRO A 30 -7.01 10.29 11.83
C PRO A 30 -6.99 11.54 10.94
N VAL A 31 -5.89 12.29 10.97
CA VAL A 31 -5.69 13.49 10.14
C VAL A 31 -4.48 13.38 9.22
N ASP A 32 -3.59 12.44 9.49
CA ASP A 32 -2.37 12.19 8.74
C ASP A 32 -2.00 10.70 8.85
N PHE A 33 -1.24 10.20 7.88
CA PHE A 33 -0.80 8.81 7.82
C PHE A 33 0.66 8.69 7.37
N TYR A 34 1.43 7.96 8.17
CA TYR A 34 2.82 7.64 7.90
C TYR A 34 2.94 6.14 7.64
N PRO A 35 2.95 5.69 6.38
CA PRO A 35 3.19 4.29 6.07
C PRO A 35 4.62 3.91 6.47
N GLN A 36 4.79 2.74 7.08
CA GLN A 36 6.10 2.24 7.53
C GLN A 36 6.33 0.84 6.93
N ALA A 37 6.98 -0.05 7.69
CA ALA A 37 7.13 -1.46 7.35
C ALA A 37 5.84 -2.26 7.61
N GLY A 38 5.84 -3.52 7.14
CA GLY A 38 4.75 -4.48 7.36
C GLY A 38 3.80 -4.64 6.16
N PHE A 39 4.10 -3.99 5.04
CA PHE A 39 3.43 -4.25 3.78
C PHE A 39 4.03 -5.48 3.09
N ALA A 40 3.19 -6.19 2.35
CA ALA A 40 3.63 -7.24 1.44
C ALA A 40 3.04 -6.96 0.05
N ALA A 41 3.79 -7.30 -0.99
CA ALA A 41 3.39 -7.14 -2.38
C ALA A 41 3.69 -8.41 -3.18
N GLN A 42 3.15 -8.46 -4.40
CA GLN A 42 3.37 -9.54 -5.33
C GLN A 42 3.70 -8.98 -6.71
N GLY A 43 4.70 -9.54 -7.39
CA GLY A 43 5.05 -9.22 -8.78
C GLY A 43 3.84 -9.48 -9.69
N ALA A 44 3.47 -8.48 -10.49
CA ALA A 44 2.21 -8.48 -11.25
C ALA A 44 2.10 -9.66 -12.25
N GLU A 45 3.21 -10.04 -12.87
CA GLU A 45 3.26 -11.11 -13.88
C GLU A 45 3.78 -12.44 -13.30
N SER A 46 4.80 -12.36 -12.45
CA SER A 46 5.57 -13.51 -11.96
C SER A 46 4.96 -14.20 -10.73
N GLY A 47 4.10 -13.48 -10.01
CA GLY A 47 3.63 -13.84 -8.70
C GLY A 47 4.71 -13.90 -7.60
N THR A 48 5.92 -13.38 -7.84
CA THR A 48 7.01 -13.29 -6.85
C THR A 48 6.55 -12.51 -5.63
N GLN A 49 6.83 -13.03 -4.44
CA GLN A 49 6.37 -12.44 -3.17
C GLN A 49 7.43 -11.49 -2.63
N PHE A 50 7.01 -10.30 -2.21
CA PHE A 50 7.83 -9.30 -1.53
C PHE A 50 7.23 -9.07 -0.13
N PRO A 51 7.66 -9.83 0.90
CA PRO A 51 6.97 -9.89 2.19
C PRO A 51 7.27 -8.72 3.15
N GLU A 52 8.32 -7.95 2.88
CA GLU A 52 8.85 -6.92 3.81
C GLU A 52 9.00 -5.56 3.10
N VAL A 53 7.92 -5.06 2.51
CA VAL A 53 7.90 -3.74 1.88
C VAL A 53 7.82 -2.66 2.97
N ASN A 54 8.76 -1.72 2.93
CA ASN A 54 8.79 -0.55 3.80
C ASN A 54 8.56 0.72 2.98
N LEU A 55 7.48 1.43 3.30
CA LEU A 55 7.05 2.64 2.57
C LEU A 55 7.34 3.93 3.35
N LEU A 56 8.24 3.88 4.35
CA LEU A 56 8.62 5.05 5.15
C LEU A 56 9.16 6.20 4.28
N GLU A 57 9.95 5.88 3.25
CA GLU A 57 10.52 6.85 2.32
C GLU A 57 9.55 7.26 1.21
N LYS A 58 8.34 6.67 1.17
CA LYS A 58 7.30 6.81 0.13
C LYS A 58 7.67 6.25 -1.24
N ASP A 59 8.92 5.86 -1.43
CA ASP A 59 9.41 5.14 -2.58
C ASP A 59 10.03 3.82 -2.11
N TRP A 60 9.84 2.77 -2.89
CA TRP A 60 10.40 1.45 -2.67
C TRP A 60 10.72 0.80 -4.01
N THR A 61 11.85 0.11 -4.07
CA THR A 61 12.32 -0.59 -5.27
C THR A 61 12.94 -1.92 -4.88
N ASP A 62 12.73 -2.93 -5.71
CA ASP A 62 13.37 -4.24 -5.60
C ASP A 62 13.48 -4.84 -7.02
N TYR A 63 13.90 -6.10 -7.11
CA TYR A 63 14.11 -6.78 -8.37
C TYR A 63 13.38 -8.13 -8.41
N ASP A 64 12.63 -8.37 -9.49
CA ASP A 64 11.94 -9.62 -9.72
C ASP A 64 12.77 -10.55 -10.61
N GLU A 65 13.55 -11.42 -9.96
CA GLU A 65 14.44 -12.39 -10.60
C GLU A 65 13.71 -13.35 -11.56
N LYS A 66 12.40 -13.57 -11.41
CA LYS A 66 11.68 -14.51 -12.30
C LYS A 66 11.44 -13.94 -13.69
N VAL A 67 11.26 -12.63 -13.79
CA VAL A 67 11.01 -11.93 -15.05
C VAL A 67 12.20 -11.07 -15.49
N ASN A 68 13.22 -10.94 -14.63
CA ASN A 68 14.41 -10.10 -14.85
C ASN A 68 14.07 -8.61 -15.01
N GLU A 69 13.12 -8.12 -14.21
CA GLU A 69 12.66 -6.74 -14.24
C GLU A 69 12.70 -6.09 -12.85
N SER A 70 12.94 -4.78 -12.83
CA SER A 70 12.83 -3.99 -11.60
C SER A 70 11.36 -3.77 -11.25
N VAL A 71 11.03 -3.84 -9.97
CA VAL A 71 9.70 -3.53 -9.44
C VAL A 71 9.79 -2.35 -8.49
N GLY A 72 8.69 -1.62 -8.31
CA GLY A 72 8.67 -0.55 -7.33
C GLY A 72 7.29 0.02 -7.04
N ILE A 73 7.23 0.73 -5.93
CA ILE A 73 6.08 1.51 -5.48
C ILE A 73 6.63 2.91 -5.24
N TYR A 74 6.07 3.90 -5.93
CA TYR A 74 6.60 5.26 -5.94
C TYR A 74 5.54 6.29 -5.58
N GLU A 75 5.99 7.45 -5.13
CA GLU A 75 5.16 8.63 -4.86
C GLU A 75 3.96 8.32 -3.95
N VAL A 76 4.17 7.49 -2.91
CA VAL A 76 3.09 7.10 -2.00
C VAL A 76 2.47 8.35 -1.34
N THR A 77 1.18 8.54 -1.59
CA THR A 77 0.35 9.58 -0.99
C THR A 77 -0.90 8.99 -0.37
N HIS A 78 -1.56 9.75 0.49
CA HIS A 78 -2.77 9.31 1.17
C HIS A 78 -3.77 10.48 1.29
N LYS A 79 -5.04 10.13 1.50
CA LYS A 79 -6.11 11.06 1.89
C LYS A 79 -7.00 10.38 2.91
N VAL A 80 -7.39 11.13 3.95
CA VAL A 80 -8.46 10.70 4.86
C VAL A 80 -9.77 11.31 4.36
N ILE A 81 -10.75 10.46 4.05
CA ILE A 81 -12.08 10.86 3.60
C ILE A 81 -13.05 10.61 4.75
N LYS A 82 -13.84 11.63 5.11
CA LYS A 82 -14.93 11.48 6.08
C LYS A 82 -16.14 10.88 5.36
N CYS A 83 -16.66 9.78 5.90
CA CYS A 83 -17.90 9.16 5.47
C CYS A 83 -19.12 9.90 6.02
#